data_AF-A0A9X5ALE8-F1
#
_entry.id   AF-A0A9X5ALE8-F1
#
_cell.length_a   1.000
_cell.length_b   1.000
_cell.length_c   1.000
_cell.angle_alpha   90.00
_cell.angle_beta   90.00
_cell.angle_gamma   90.00
#
_symmetry.space_group_name_H-M   'P 1'
#
loop_
_entity.id
_entity.type
_entity.pdbx_description
1 polymer ?
#
loop_
_entity_poly.entity_id
_entity_poly.type
_entity_poly.pdbx_seq_one_letter_code
_entity_poly.pdbx_strand_id
1 'polypeptide(L)'
;MGERTQLLINVKDKEDNLIIGTVLHYQWGYGRVMPMDALSLVSQFPPKYKLENEEYNYYSAIDNFLKNELGLKDPIYARKLYVWLDSHSDDGSNIILNFDKTEQNLEKNIYNSYGNNKRDLQLAFCATEDNFYKQCDNNDGFMIANITVSKNSAVSSCEFKFCYYPGELIPFEEYGAYPIHNDWLTPKFIEAYKTLCEYYNIQVN
;
A
#
# COMPACT_ATOMS: atom_id res chain seq x y z
N MET A 1 -15.50 -12.48 -13.96
CA MET A 1 -14.74 -11.35 -13.41
C MET A 1 -14.47 -11.71 -11.97
N GLY A 2 -13.20 -11.68 -11.54
CA GLY A 2 -12.81 -12.14 -10.20
C GLY A 2 -13.20 -11.16 -9.10
N GLU A 3 -13.31 -11.65 -7.88
CA GLU A 3 -13.61 -10.87 -6.67
C GLU A 3 -12.35 -10.12 -6.25
N ARG A 4 -12.41 -8.79 -6.22
CA ARG A 4 -11.21 -7.97 -6.02
C ARG A 4 -11.30 -7.20 -4.73
N THR A 5 -10.33 -7.44 -3.84
CA THR A 5 -10.12 -6.67 -2.62
C THR A 5 -8.93 -5.75 -2.80
N GLN A 6 -8.88 -4.67 -2.02
CA GLN A 6 -7.77 -3.72 -2.09
C GLN A 6 -7.23 -3.37 -0.71
N LEU A 7 -5.91 -3.27 -0.65
CA LEU A 7 -5.17 -2.87 0.54
C LEU A 7 -4.54 -1.51 0.30
N LEU A 8 -4.97 -0.51 1.07
CA LEU A 8 -4.24 0.75 1.16
C LEU A 8 -3.05 0.56 2.11
N ILE A 9 -1.83 0.71 1.59
CA ILE A 9 -0.61 0.83 2.38
C ILE A 9 -0.30 2.31 2.54
N ASN A 10 -0.39 2.80 3.77
CA ASN A 10 -0.09 4.19 4.11
C ASN A 10 1.08 4.24 5.08
N VAL A 11 2.22 4.75 4.61
CA VAL A 11 3.47 4.79 5.36
C VAL A 11 3.81 6.23 5.69
N LYS A 12 4.01 6.49 6.97
CA LYS A 12 4.39 7.80 7.50
C LYS A 12 5.58 7.71 8.42
N ASP A 13 6.30 8.81 8.58
CA ASP A 13 7.29 8.94 9.64
C ASP A 13 6.65 9.32 10.99
N LYS A 14 7.47 9.39 12.05
CA LYS A 14 7.02 9.78 13.40
C LYS A 14 6.54 11.23 13.52
N GLU A 15 6.80 12.07 12.52
CA GLU A 15 6.34 13.46 12.44
C GLU A 15 5.05 13.58 11.62
N ASP A 16 4.40 12.45 11.32
CA ASP A 16 3.18 12.33 10.50
C ASP A 16 3.37 12.76 9.03
N ASN A 17 4.62 12.84 8.55
CA ASN A 17 4.87 13.11 7.15
C ASN A 17 4.63 11.85 6.32
N LEU A 18 3.91 12.01 5.21
CA LEU A 18 3.72 10.94 4.24
C LEU A 18 5.06 10.55 3.60
N ILE A 19 5.36 9.26 3.65
CA ILE A 19 6.43 8.64 2.86
C ILE A 19 5.82 8.10 1.57
N ILE A 20 4.76 7.29 1.69
CA ILE A 20 4.01 6.78 0.54
C ILE A 20 2.59 6.40 0.96
N GLY A 21 1.62 6.69 0.10
CA GLY A 21 0.30 6.09 0.13
C GLY A 21 0.05 5.36 -1.18
N THR A 22 -0.05 4.04 -1.14
CA THR A 22 -0.25 3.21 -2.34
C THR A 22 -1.35 2.17 -2.13
N VAL A 23 -1.94 1.72 -3.24
CA VAL A 23 -2.97 0.68 -3.23
C VAL A 23 -2.41 -0.58 -3.86
N LEU A 24 -2.46 -1.68 -3.11
CA LEU A 24 -2.26 -3.03 -3.61
C LEU A 24 -3.61 -3.60 -4.01
N HIS A 25 -3.63 -4.30 -5.14
CA HIS A 25 -4.85 -4.86 -5.72
C HIS A 25 -4.76 -6.38 -5.73
N TYR A 26 -5.82 -7.06 -5.32
CA TYR A 26 -5.87 -8.51 -5.32
C TYR A 26 -7.01 -9.00 -6.20
N GLN A 27 -6.75 -9.94 -7.11
CA GLN A 27 -7.74 -10.58 -7.94
C GLN A 27 -8.57 -11.64 -7.19
N TRP A 28 -8.05 -12.12 -6.05
CA TRP A 28 -8.71 -13.10 -5.17
C TRP A 28 -8.35 -12.86 -3.69
N GLY A 29 -8.27 -11.59 -3.28
CA GLY A 29 -7.78 -11.23 -1.95
C GLY A 29 -8.80 -11.36 -0.82
N TYR A 30 -10.03 -11.81 -1.11
CA TYR A 30 -11.06 -12.05 -0.12
C TYR A 30 -10.63 -13.10 0.91
N GLY A 31 -11.34 -13.12 2.04
CA GLY A 31 -11.09 -14.11 3.07
C GLY A 31 -9.72 -13.90 3.71
N ARG A 32 -8.84 -14.92 3.64
CA ARG A 32 -7.54 -14.91 4.35
C ARG A 32 -6.42 -14.24 3.59
N VAL A 33 -6.52 -14.09 2.27
CA VAL A 33 -5.38 -13.71 1.41
C VAL A 33 -4.88 -12.31 1.76
N MET A 34 -5.73 -11.28 1.64
CA MET A 34 -5.31 -9.90 1.92
C MET A 34 -4.85 -9.69 3.38
N PRO A 35 -5.53 -10.21 4.43
CA PRO A 35 -5.01 -10.09 5.79
C PRO A 35 -3.65 -10.76 6.00
N MET A 36 -3.43 -11.94 5.42
CA MET A 36 -2.15 -12.66 5.56
C MET A 36 -1.02 -11.98 4.79
N ASP A 37 -1.30 -11.44 3.60
CA ASP A 37 -0.33 -10.67 2.82
C ASP A 37 0.05 -9.37 3.55
N ALA A 38 -0.94 -8.62 4.07
CA ALA A 38 -0.69 -7.43 4.88
C ALA A 38 0.20 -7.73 6.09
N LEU A 39 -0.05 -8.83 6.81
CA LEU A 39 0.76 -9.28 7.93
C LEU A 39 2.19 -9.64 7.47
N SER A 40 2.31 -10.37 6.36
CA SER A 40 3.59 -10.74 5.76
C SER A 40 4.42 -9.50 5.42
N LEU A 41 3.83 -8.53 4.71
CA LEU A 41 4.45 -7.27 4.32
C LEU A 41 4.95 -6.48 5.54
N VAL A 42 4.13 -6.33 6.59
CA VAL A 42 4.54 -5.61 7.80
C VAL A 42 5.65 -6.35 8.56
N SER A 43 5.57 -7.68 8.66
CA SER A 43 6.58 -8.48 9.35
C SER A 43 7.95 -8.47 8.65
N GLN A 44 7.96 -8.24 7.34
CA GLN A 44 9.16 -8.22 6.50
C GLN A 44 9.56 -6.80 6.05
N PHE A 45 8.91 -5.77 6.61
CA PHE A 45 9.03 -4.41 6.13
C PHE A 45 10.49 -3.95 6.08
N PRO A 46 10.97 -3.42 4.94
CA PRO A 46 12.38 -3.23 4.72
C PRO A 46 12.87 -2.00 5.49
N PRO A 47 13.99 -2.11 6.24
CA PRO A 47 14.64 -0.92 6.77
C PRO A 47 15.21 -0.09 5.62
N LYS A 48 15.24 1.24 5.80
CA LYS A 48 15.57 2.21 4.75
C LYS A 48 16.86 1.90 4.01
N TYR A 49 17.92 1.60 4.78
CA TYR A 49 19.26 1.35 4.24
C TYR A 49 19.31 0.14 3.31
N LYS A 50 18.42 -0.86 3.47
CA LYS A 50 18.36 -2.00 2.54
C LYS A 50 17.83 -1.59 1.18
N LEU A 51 16.92 -0.62 1.13
CA LEU A 51 16.42 -0.08 -0.13
C LEU A 51 17.44 0.89 -0.74
N GLU A 52 18.07 1.74 0.07
CA GLU A 52 18.96 2.79 -0.45
C GLU A 52 20.31 2.29 -1.00
N ASN A 53 20.80 1.12 -0.57
CA ASN A 53 22.13 0.60 -0.91
C ASN A 53 22.35 0.22 -2.40
N GLU A 54 21.33 0.23 -3.25
CA GLU A 54 21.51 -0.01 -4.69
C GLU A 54 21.86 1.30 -5.43
N GLU A 55 23.06 1.32 -6.02
CA GLU A 55 23.72 2.45 -6.69
C GLU A 55 22.98 2.97 -7.93
N TYR A 56 23.16 4.28 -8.17
CA TYR A 56 22.65 5.15 -9.22
C TYR A 56 21.19 5.62 -9.10
N ASN A 57 21.03 6.95 -9.12
CA ASN A 57 19.71 7.59 -9.13
C ASN A 57 19.17 7.61 -10.57
N TYR A 58 18.61 6.49 -11.03
CA TYR A 58 18.16 6.30 -12.41
C TYR A 58 16.96 7.17 -12.82
N TYR A 59 16.20 7.70 -11.86
CA TYR A 59 14.89 8.32 -12.12
C TYR A 59 14.74 9.72 -11.49
N SER A 60 15.63 10.62 -11.89
CA SER A 60 15.72 11.98 -11.33
C SER A 60 14.49 12.85 -11.62
N ALA A 61 13.86 12.71 -12.78
CA ALA A 61 12.67 13.47 -13.14
C ALA A 61 11.45 13.00 -12.32
N ILE A 62 11.32 11.69 -12.11
CA ILE A 62 10.33 11.11 -11.19
C ILE A 62 10.59 11.61 -9.78
N ASP A 63 11.82 11.50 -9.26
CA ASP A 63 12.12 11.92 -7.89
C ASP A 63 11.87 13.42 -7.67
N ASN A 64 12.17 14.25 -8.67
CA ASN A 64 11.85 15.67 -8.67
C ASN A 64 10.35 15.92 -8.67
N PHE A 65 9.56 15.17 -9.45
CA PHE A 65 8.11 15.26 -9.44
C PHE A 65 7.53 14.87 -8.07
N LEU A 66 7.94 13.72 -7.52
CA LEU A 66 7.52 13.23 -6.20
C LEU A 66 7.81 14.25 -5.10
N LYS A 67 8.99 14.89 -5.14
CA LYS A 67 9.37 15.91 -4.15
C LYS A 67 8.65 17.24 -4.33
N ASN A 68 8.67 17.80 -5.54
CA ASN A 68 8.28 19.19 -5.77
C ASN A 68 6.79 19.35 -6.09
N GLU A 69 6.18 18.36 -6.75
CA GLU A 69 4.76 18.40 -7.13
C GLU A 69 3.88 17.62 -6.14
N LEU A 70 4.38 16.51 -5.58
CA LEU A 70 3.63 15.73 -4.58
C LEU A 70 4.02 16.00 -3.12
N GLY A 71 5.12 16.74 -2.88
CA GLY A 71 5.53 17.13 -1.53
C GLY A 71 6.15 16.00 -0.69
N LEU A 72 6.56 14.88 -1.29
CA LEU A 72 7.18 13.78 -0.55
C LEU A 72 8.57 14.18 -0.08
N LYS A 73 8.82 14.08 1.24
CA LYS A 73 10.10 14.47 1.84
C LYS A 73 11.27 13.60 1.37
N ASP A 74 11.01 12.33 1.10
CA ASP A 74 12.02 11.35 0.69
C ASP A 74 11.57 10.59 -0.58
N PRO A 75 11.71 11.21 -1.76
CA PRO A 75 11.19 10.65 -3.01
C PRO A 75 11.88 9.35 -3.42
N ILE A 76 13.19 9.21 -3.12
CA ILE A 76 13.95 8.01 -3.47
C ILE A 76 13.48 6.84 -2.61
N TYR A 77 13.35 7.06 -1.30
CA TYR A 77 12.82 6.02 -0.41
C TYR A 77 11.40 5.63 -0.78
N ALA A 78 10.52 6.61 -1.07
CA ALA A 78 9.15 6.35 -1.52
C ALA A 78 9.13 5.48 -2.79
N ARG A 79 9.89 5.85 -3.82
CA ARG A 79 9.99 5.09 -5.08
C ARG A 79 10.51 3.67 -4.87
N LYS A 80 11.56 3.48 -4.10
CA LYS A 80 12.12 2.15 -3.84
C LYS A 80 11.17 1.30 -2.99
N LEU A 81 10.47 1.92 -2.03
CA LEU A 81 9.46 1.23 -1.23
C LEU A 81 8.25 0.81 -2.07
N TYR A 82 7.83 1.62 -3.04
CA TYR A 82 6.81 1.24 -4.01
C TYR A 82 7.18 -0.03 -4.79
N VAL A 83 8.39 -0.07 -5.35
CA VAL A 83 8.91 -1.26 -6.06
C VAL A 83 8.99 -2.48 -5.13
N TRP A 84 9.37 -2.28 -3.87
CA TRP A 84 9.40 -3.35 -2.89
C TRP A 84 8.00 -3.90 -2.60
N LEU A 85 7.02 -3.03 -2.35
CA LEU A 85 5.62 -3.42 -2.12
C LEU A 85 5.03 -4.16 -3.32
N ASP A 86 5.31 -3.68 -4.53
CA ASP A 86 4.88 -4.33 -5.78
C ASP A 86 5.42 -5.76 -5.92
N SER A 87 6.69 -5.98 -5.57
CA SER A 87 7.38 -7.26 -5.71
C SER A 87 7.19 -8.24 -4.55
N HIS A 88 6.66 -7.78 -3.41
CA HIS A 88 6.50 -8.59 -2.19
C HIS A 88 5.03 -8.79 -1.78
N SER A 89 4.09 -8.26 -2.56
CA SER A 89 2.66 -8.56 -2.40
C SER A 89 2.24 -9.67 -3.35
N ASP A 90 1.15 -10.36 -3.03
CA ASP A 90 0.69 -11.52 -3.81
C ASP A 90 0.26 -11.14 -5.25
N ASP A 91 -0.37 -9.98 -5.44
CA ASP A 91 -0.94 -9.54 -6.74
C ASP A 91 -0.44 -8.16 -7.22
N GLY A 92 0.41 -7.48 -6.45
CA GLY A 92 1.09 -6.25 -6.87
C GLY A 92 0.32 -4.94 -6.67
N SER A 93 0.92 -3.86 -7.17
CA SER A 93 0.36 -2.51 -7.11
C SER A 93 -0.77 -2.33 -8.11
N ASN A 94 -1.80 -1.59 -7.70
CA ASN A 94 -2.93 -1.27 -8.57
C ASN A 94 -2.52 -0.43 -9.80
N ILE A 95 -1.50 0.42 -9.65
CA ILE A 95 -0.99 1.26 -10.73
C ILE A 95 0.31 0.67 -11.29
N ILE A 96 0.24 0.01 -12.44
CA ILE A 96 1.45 -0.55 -13.05
C ILE A 96 2.28 0.58 -13.66
N LEU A 97 3.46 0.84 -13.07
CA LEU A 97 4.39 1.87 -13.52
C LEU A 97 5.59 1.27 -14.26
N ASN A 98 5.80 1.70 -15.50
CA ASN A 98 7.08 1.56 -16.17
C ASN A 98 7.93 2.79 -15.86
N PHE A 99 8.89 2.65 -14.94
CA PHE A 99 9.74 3.77 -14.49
C PHE A 99 10.56 4.37 -15.63
N ASP A 100 11.15 3.57 -16.52
CA ASP A 100 11.94 4.08 -17.65
C ASP A 100 11.09 4.95 -18.59
N LYS A 101 9.89 4.48 -18.93
CA LYS A 101 8.97 5.22 -19.80
C LYS A 101 8.42 6.47 -19.10
N THR A 102 8.11 6.36 -17.82
CA THR A 102 7.59 7.49 -17.03
C THR A 102 8.65 8.58 -16.91
N GLU A 103 9.91 8.21 -16.61
CA GLU A 103 11.05 9.13 -16.56
C GLU A 103 11.21 9.87 -17.90
N GLN A 104 11.30 9.13 -19.01
CA GLN A 104 11.42 9.72 -20.35
C GLN A 104 10.25 10.66 -20.70
N ASN A 105 9.02 10.32 -20.30
CA ASN A 105 7.86 11.16 -20.54
C ASN A 105 7.94 12.47 -19.75
N LEU A 106 8.40 12.41 -18.49
CA LEU A 106 8.58 13.60 -17.65
C LEU A 106 9.69 14.50 -18.21
N GLU A 107 10.87 13.94 -18.52
CA GLU A 107 12.00 14.71 -19.07
C GLU A 107 11.66 15.45 -20.36
N LYS A 108 10.91 14.78 -21.24
CA LYS A 108 10.53 15.31 -22.56
C LYS A 108 9.21 16.09 -22.54
N ASN A 109 8.57 16.23 -21.38
CA ASN A 109 7.23 16.82 -21.24
C ASN A 109 6.19 16.20 -22.19
N ILE A 110 6.26 14.89 -22.39
CA ILE A 110 5.33 14.15 -23.27
C ILE A 110 4.02 13.91 -22.52
N TYR A 111 2.92 14.38 -23.09
CA TYR A 111 1.59 14.01 -22.63
C TYR A 111 1.23 12.61 -23.16
N ASN A 112 1.04 11.65 -22.26
CA ASN A 112 0.54 10.32 -22.60
C ASN A 112 -0.79 10.05 -21.89
N SER A 113 -1.88 9.97 -22.67
CA SER A 113 -3.21 9.67 -22.16
C SER A 113 -3.39 8.21 -21.72
N TYR A 114 -2.47 7.32 -22.10
CA TYR A 114 -2.57 5.87 -21.85
C TYR A 114 -1.64 5.40 -20.71
N GLY A 115 -1.28 6.31 -19.79
CA GLY A 115 -0.53 6.01 -18.57
C GLY A 115 0.96 6.36 -18.61
N ASN A 116 1.72 5.96 -17.58
CA ASN A 116 3.13 6.30 -17.34
C ASN A 116 3.36 7.82 -17.40
N ASN A 117 2.55 8.55 -16.63
CA ASN A 117 2.48 10.00 -16.64
C ASN A 117 2.37 10.53 -15.19
N LYS A 118 2.29 11.87 -15.04
CA LYS A 118 2.15 12.55 -13.74
C LYS A 118 0.95 12.08 -12.92
N ARG A 119 -0.18 11.79 -13.58
CA ARG A 119 -1.40 11.32 -12.90
C ARG A 119 -1.19 9.93 -12.31
N ASP A 120 -0.53 9.03 -13.05
CA ASP A 120 -0.26 7.68 -12.55
C ASP A 120 0.69 7.73 -11.34
N LEU A 121 1.71 8.59 -11.37
CA LEU A 121 2.56 8.83 -10.21
C LEU A 121 1.76 9.38 -9.02
N GLN A 122 0.84 10.31 -9.24
CA GLN A 122 -0.01 10.83 -8.17
C GLN A 122 -0.87 9.72 -7.53
N LEU A 123 -1.45 8.85 -8.35
CA LEU A 123 -2.28 7.73 -7.89
C LEU A 123 -1.45 6.67 -7.13
N ALA A 124 -0.26 6.35 -7.66
CA ALA A 124 0.65 5.34 -7.11
C ALA A 124 1.29 5.74 -5.76
N PHE A 125 1.55 7.03 -5.54
CA PHE A 125 2.35 7.48 -4.39
C PHE A 125 1.59 8.27 -3.32
N CYS A 126 0.39 8.77 -3.63
CA CYS A 126 -0.39 9.64 -2.74
C CYS A 126 -1.85 9.20 -2.58
N ALA A 127 -2.13 7.90 -2.60
CA ALA A 127 -3.42 7.37 -2.17
C ALA A 127 -3.66 7.70 -0.68
N THR A 128 -4.91 7.99 -0.33
CA THR A 128 -5.32 8.37 1.04
C THR A 128 -6.55 7.58 1.45
N GLU A 129 -6.83 7.49 2.76
CA GLU A 129 -8.06 6.85 3.27
C GLU A 129 -9.34 7.42 2.60
N ASP A 130 -9.33 8.71 2.25
CA ASP A 130 -10.49 9.41 1.64
C ASP A 130 -10.66 9.21 0.13
N ASN A 131 -9.70 8.61 -0.56
CA ASN A 131 -9.73 8.54 -2.02
C ASN A 131 -9.22 7.25 -2.65
N PHE A 132 -8.57 6.36 -1.89
CA PHE A 132 -7.95 5.17 -2.45
C PHE A 132 -8.95 4.29 -3.21
N TYR A 133 -10.17 4.18 -2.67
CA TYR A 133 -11.28 3.45 -3.27
C TYR A 133 -11.73 3.99 -4.64
N LYS A 134 -11.43 5.25 -4.97
CA LYS A 134 -11.73 5.82 -6.30
C LYS A 134 -10.79 5.27 -7.37
N GLN A 135 -9.69 4.64 -6.95
CA GLN A 135 -8.75 3.95 -7.80
C GLN A 135 -9.10 2.46 -7.94
N CYS A 136 -10.09 1.98 -7.20
CA CYS A 136 -10.50 0.60 -7.12
C CYS A 136 -11.71 0.36 -8.04
N ASP A 137 -11.71 -0.78 -8.72
CA ASP A 137 -12.74 -1.15 -9.68
C ASP A 137 -13.82 -2.08 -9.10
N ASN A 138 -13.67 -2.53 -7.84
CA ASN A 138 -14.50 -3.55 -7.19
C ASN A 138 -14.56 -3.37 -5.66
N ASN A 139 -15.57 -3.98 -5.03
CA ASN A 139 -16.03 -3.64 -3.67
C ASN A 139 -16.07 -4.85 -2.72
N ASP A 140 -15.25 -5.87 -2.95
CA ASP A 140 -15.32 -7.14 -2.20
C ASP A 140 -14.64 -7.05 -0.83
N GLY A 141 -14.35 -5.83 -0.38
CA GLY A 141 -13.74 -5.54 0.90
C GLY A 141 -12.41 -4.80 0.75
N PHE A 142 -12.17 -3.92 1.70
CA PHE A 142 -11.00 -3.06 1.75
C PHE A 142 -10.29 -3.23 3.09
N MET A 143 -8.97 -3.13 3.06
CA MET A 143 -8.13 -3.06 4.24
C MET A 143 -7.22 -1.84 4.15
N ILE A 144 -6.92 -1.24 5.30
CA ILE A 144 -5.96 -0.16 5.42
C ILE A 144 -4.87 -0.62 6.39
N ALA A 145 -3.62 -0.56 5.94
CA ALA A 145 -2.45 -0.71 6.79
C ALA A 145 -1.78 0.66 6.96
N ASN A 146 -2.01 1.26 8.12
CA ASN A 146 -1.31 2.47 8.53
C ASN A 146 -0.01 2.07 9.24
N ILE A 147 1.13 2.43 8.65
CA ILE A 147 2.46 2.05 9.12
C ILE A 147 3.21 3.32 9.49
N THR A 148 3.63 3.42 10.75
CA THR A 148 4.53 4.49 11.20
C THR A 148 5.93 3.95 11.33
N VAL A 149 6.89 4.53 10.61
CA VAL A 149 8.29 4.13 10.66
C VAL A 149 9.14 5.12 11.45
N SER A 150 10.15 4.60 12.15
CA SER A 150 11.16 5.39 12.85
C SER A 150 12.21 5.99 11.90
N LYS A 151 13.17 6.77 12.41
CA LYS A 151 14.25 7.37 11.59
C LYS A 151 15.10 6.35 10.82
N ASN A 152 15.20 5.11 11.32
CA ASN A 152 15.90 4.02 10.63
C ASN A 152 14.98 3.20 9.70
N SER A 153 13.75 3.69 9.52
CA SER A 153 12.60 3.04 8.91
C SER A 153 12.24 1.66 9.45
N ALA A 154 12.57 1.37 10.70
CA ALA A 154 11.94 0.26 11.41
C ALA A 154 10.49 0.62 11.74
N VAL A 155 9.56 -0.30 11.51
CA VAL A 155 8.14 -0.15 11.90
C VAL A 155 8.10 0.10 13.40
N SER A 156 7.49 1.23 13.78
CA SER A 156 7.35 1.66 15.17
C SER A 156 5.94 1.50 15.71
N SER A 157 4.95 1.57 14.82
CA SER A 157 3.56 1.19 15.07
C SER A 157 2.90 0.82 13.76
N CYS A 158 1.93 -0.06 13.83
CA CYS A 158 1.09 -0.40 12.69
C CYS A 158 -0.35 -0.61 13.17
N GLU A 159 -1.30 -0.17 12.34
CA GLU A 159 -2.73 -0.36 12.55
C GLU A 159 -3.35 -0.92 11.28
N PHE A 160 -4.10 -2.01 11.44
CA PHE A 160 -4.94 -2.61 10.44
C PHE A 160 -6.39 -2.21 10.69
N LYS A 161 -7.03 -1.67 9.66
CA LYS A 161 -8.46 -1.32 9.65
C LYS A 161 -9.15 -2.03 8.50
N PHE A 162 -10.42 -2.37 8.69
CA PHE A 162 -11.23 -3.05 7.69
C PHE A 162 -12.45 -2.21 7.32
N CYS A 163 -12.86 -2.26 6.06
CA CYS A 163 -14.09 -1.62 5.60
C CYS A 163 -14.70 -2.40 4.44
N TYR A 164 -16.03 -2.52 4.41
CA TYR A 164 -16.74 -3.15 3.29
C TYR A 164 -17.07 -2.11 2.21
N TYR A 165 -17.53 -0.94 2.64
CA TYR A 165 -17.65 0.24 1.80
C TYR A 165 -16.58 1.25 2.16
N PRO A 166 -16.05 2.00 1.18
CA PRO A 166 -15.06 3.03 1.48
C PRO A 166 -15.62 4.08 2.42
N GLY A 167 -14.94 4.29 3.54
CA GLY A 167 -15.32 5.28 4.56
C GLY A 167 -16.13 4.75 5.75
N GLU A 168 -16.52 3.47 5.74
CA GLU A 168 -17.16 2.82 6.89
C GLU A 168 -16.24 1.76 7.48
N LEU A 169 -15.46 2.16 8.48
CA LEU A 169 -14.61 1.25 9.23
C LEU A 169 -15.47 0.32 10.07
N ILE A 170 -15.22 -0.98 9.97
CA ILE A 170 -15.90 -2.01 10.73
C ILE A 170 -14.89 -2.88 11.49
N PRO A 171 -15.28 -3.47 12.62
CA PRO A 171 -14.42 -4.41 13.32
C PRO A 171 -14.04 -5.61 12.46
N PHE A 172 -12.83 -6.16 12.65
CA PHE A 172 -12.38 -7.33 11.89
C PHE A 172 -13.33 -8.54 12.01
N GLU A 173 -13.98 -8.73 13.16
CA GLU A 173 -15.01 -9.76 13.35
C GLU A 173 -16.22 -9.55 12.45
N GLU A 174 -16.68 -8.30 12.32
CA GLU A 174 -17.81 -7.96 11.46
C GLU A 174 -17.42 -8.12 10.00
N TYR A 175 -16.22 -7.66 9.62
CA TYR A 175 -15.64 -7.88 8.29
C TYR A 175 -15.62 -9.37 7.94
N GLY A 176 -15.12 -10.22 8.85
CA GLY A 176 -15.09 -11.67 8.64
C GLY A 176 -16.46 -12.36 8.60
N ALA A 177 -17.49 -11.75 9.16
CA ALA A 177 -18.85 -12.30 9.14
C ALA A 177 -19.59 -12.08 7.80
N TYR A 178 -19.07 -11.22 6.91
CA TYR A 178 -19.68 -11.00 5.59
C TYR A 178 -19.70 -12.29 4.74
N PRO A 179 -20.76 -12.52 3.93
CA PRO A 179 -20.89 -13.76 3.15
C PRO A 179 -19.73 -14.06 2.20
N ILE A 180 -19.04 -13.04 1.70
CA ILE A 180 -17.87 -13.18 0.82
C ILE A 180 -16.57 -13.48 1.59
N HIS A 181 -16.62 -13.53 2.92
CA HIS A 181 -15.45 -13.72 3.78
C HIS A 181 -15.61 -14.87 4.79
N ASN A 182 -16.84 -15.17 5.21
CA ASN A 182 -17.14 -16.04 6.35
C ASN A 182 -16.64 -17.49 6.22
N ASP A 183 -16.57 -18.04 5.01
CA ASP A 183 -16.05 -19.38 4.77
C ASP A 183 -14.55 -19.49 5.06
N TRP A 184 -13.84 -18.35 5.03
CA TRP A 184 -12.39 -18.30 5.20
C TRP A 184 -11.99 -17.61 6.50
N LEU A 185 -12.58 -16.46 6.84
CA LEU A 185 -12.35 -15.69 8.06
C LEU A 185 -13.19 -16.24 9.22
N THR A 186 -12.98 -17.52 9.54
CA THR A 186 -13.66 -18.16 10.67
C THR A 186 -13.26 -17.50 11.99
N PRO A 187 -14.09 -17.60 13.05
CA PRO A 187 -13.75 -17.05 14.37
C PRO A 187 -12.37 -17.49 14.89
N LYS A 188 -12.01 -18.77 14.64
CA LYS A 188 -10.70 -19.31 15.00
C LYS A 188 -9.55 -18.68 14.21
N PHE A 189 -9.77 -18.39 12.92
CA PHE A 189 -8.78 -17.67 12.13
C PHE A 189 -8.61 -16.24 12.65
N ILE A 190 -9.70 -15.52 12.91
CA ILE A 190 -9.65 -14.14 13.42
C ILE A 190 -8.90 -14.08 14.74
N GLU A 191 -9.18 -14.99 15.69
CA GLU A 191 -8.48 -15.07 16.97
C GLU A 191 -6.97 -15.31 16.79
N ALA A 192 -6.61 -16.27 15.94
CA ALA A 192 -5.20 -16.56 15.65
C ALA A 192 -4.50 -15.38 14.95
N TYR A 193 -5.18 -14.72 14.01
CA TYR A 193 -4.66 -13.57 13.29
C TYR A 193 -4.42 -12.39 14.23
N LYS A 194 -5.38 -12.07 15.11
CA LYS A 194 -5.22 -11.03 16.13
C LYS A 194 -4.06 -11.33 17.08
N THR A 195 -3.90 -12.60 17.48
CA THR A 195 -2.76 -13.04 18.30
C THR A 195 -1.41 -12.81 17.60
N LEU A 196 -1.33 -13.12 16.30
CA LEU A 196 -0.13 -12.84 15.51
C LEU A 196 0.12 -11.33 15.36
N CYS A 197 -0.92 -10.55 15.11
CA CYS A 197 -0.81 -9.09 15.02
C CYS A 197 -0.28 -8.50 16.33
N GLU A 198 -0.80 -8.95 17.48
CA GLU A 198 -0.31 -8.54 18.80
C GLU A 198 1.18 -8.85 18.99
N TYR A 199 1.65 -10.04 18.57
CA TYR A 199 3.07 -10.40 18.62
C TYR A 199 3.96 -9.44 17.81
N TYR A 200 3.47 -8.96 16.66
CA TYR A 200 4.16 -7.97 15.83
C TYR A 200 3.88 -6.51 16.23
N ASN A 201 3.17 -6.26 17.34
CA ASN A 201 2.71 -4.94 17.79
C ASN A 201 1.85 -4.20 16.74
N ILE A 202 1.01 -4.95 16.04
CA ILE A 202 0.04 -4.44 15.07
C ILE A 202 -1.33 -4.37 15.77
N GLN A 203 -1.93 -3.19 15.78
CA GLN A 203 -3.30 -3.00 16.25
C GLN A 203 -4.28 -3.43 15.16
N VAL A 204 -5.33 -4.15 15.54
CA VAL A 204 -6.38 -4.60 14.61
C VAL A 204 -7.69 -4.00 15.10
N ASN A 205 -8.25 -3.09 14.32
CA ASN A 205 -9.56 -2.49 14.58
C ASN A 205 -10.69 -3.38 14.08
#